data_AF-A0A2W6RE01-F1
#
_entry.id   AF-A0A2W6RE01-F1
#
_cell.length_a   1.000
_cell.length_b   1.000
_cell.length_c   1.000
_cell.angle_alpha   90.00
_cell.angle_beta   90.00
_cell.angle_gamma   90.00
#
_symmetry.space_group_name_H-M   'P 1'
#
loop_
_entity.id
_entity.type
_entity.pdbx_description
1 polymer ?
#
loop_
_entity_poly.entity_id
_entity_poly.type
_entity_poly.pdbx_seq_one_letter_code
_entity_poly.pdbx_strand_id
1 'polypeptide(L)'
;MVGATAEALVDRFGSLGDIAAAEVAELGRLPGMGPAAILDLKLLRELSVRLSRTTACARPVLSSWNALTAYARTTLAHLPREQFRTLFLDRRNHLLRDELVADGTVDHAPVYPREIIRRALELSASSLILVHNHPTRSNRSRWITHKHAESLGNSRIFSLA
;
A
#
# COMPACT_ATOMS: atom_id res chain seq x y z
N MET A 1 28.21 -1.01 22.39
CA MET A 1 26.84 -0.47 22.39
C MET A 1 25.90 -1.61 22.08
N VAL A 2 24.97 -1.91 22.97
CA VAL A 2 23.95 -2.95 22.73
C VAL A 2 23.00 -2.39 21.67
N GLY A 3 22.83 -3.10 20.55
CA GLY A 3 21.88 -2.71 19.51
C GLY A 3 20.45 -2.68 20.06
N ALA A 4 19.54 -1.98 19.39
CA ALA A 4 18.11 -2.09 19.72
C ALA A 4 17.71 -3.57 19.65
N THR A 5 17.11 -4.12 20.71
CA THR A 5 16.64 -5.51 20.67
C THR A 5 15.45 -5.64 19.73
N ALA A 6 15.29 -6.83 19.15
CA ALA A 6 14.14 -7.11 18.30
C ALA A 6 12.83 -6.92 19.07
N GLU A 7 12.78 -7.28 20.36
CA GLU A 7 11.59 -7.05 21.19
C GLU A 7 11.26 -5.56 21.31
N ALA A 8 12.25 -4.68 21.55
CA ALA A 8 12.01 -3.25 21.72
C ALA A 8 11.44 -2.59 20.46
N LEU A 9 11.86 -3.05 19.27
CA LEU A 9 11.31 -2.59 17.99
C LEU A 9 9.86 -3.05 17.80
N VAL A 10 9.58 -4.32 18.10
CA VAL A 10 8.23 -4.88 17.97
C VAL A 10 7.28 -4.25 18.99
N ASP A 11 7.71 -4.04 20.23
CA ASP A 11 6.91 -3.37 21.26
C ASP A 11 6.58 -1.92 20.88
N ARG A 12 7.52 -1.22 20.22
CA ARG A 12 7.33 0.18 19.82
C ARG A 12 6.43 0.34 18.59
N PHE A 13 6.59 -0.51 17.58
CA PHE A 13 5.98 -0.32 16.26
C PHE A 13 4.90 -1.37 15.94
N GLY A 14 4.83 -2.47 16.68
CA GLY A 14 3.79 -3.50 16.56
C GLY A 14 4.15 -4.65 15.62
N SER A 15 4.65 -4.38 14.42
CA SER A 15 5.01 -5.42 13.45
C SER A 15 6.28 -5.10 12.65
N LEU A 16 6.88 -6.12 12.03
CA LEU A 16 8.04 -5.94 11.14
C LEU A 16 7.73 -4.99 9.97
N GLY A 17 6.50 -5.02 9.46
CA GLY A 17 6.07 -4.11 8.40
C GLY A 17 6.01 -2.66 8.88
N ASP A 18 5.52 -2.44 10.11
CA ASP A 18 5.48 -1.11 10.73
C ASP A 18 6.89 -0.60 11.04
N ILE A 19 7.79 -1.47 11.51
CA ILE A 19 9.21 -1.15 11.74
C ILE A 19 9.88 -0.73 10.42
N ALA A 20 9.74 -1.54 9.37
CA ALA A 20 10.33 -1.24 8.05
C ALA A 20 9.78 0.07 7.48
N ALA A 21 8.55 0.42 7.85
CA ALA A 21 7.88 1.61 7.39
C ALA A 21 8.15 2.90 8.13
N ALA A 22 8.39 2.83 9.44
CA ALA A 22 8.57 3.96 10.34
C ALA A 22 9.55 5.01 9.82
N GLU A 23 9.31 6.29 10.08
CA GLU A 23 10.19 7.35 9.56
C GLU A 23 11.64 7.18 10.05
N VAL A 24 12.62 7.60 9.23
CA VAL A 24 14.05 7.49 9.60
C VAL A 24 14.33 8.18 10.94
N ALA A 25 13.69 9.33 11.16
CA ALA A 25 13.77 10.08 12.42
C ALA A 25 13.10 9.36 13.60
N GLU A 26 12.13 8.48 13.38
CA GLU A 26 11.51 7.66 14.42
C GLU A 26 12.41 6.50 14.83
N LEU A 27 12.98 5.81 13.85
CA LEU A 27 13.91 4.72 14.09
C LEU A 27 15.17 5.21 14.78
N GLY A 28 15.71 6.37 14.38
CA GLY A 28 16.89 6.98 14.99
C GLY A 28 16.70 7.47 16.43
N ARG A 29 15.46 7.55 16.93
CA ARG A 29 15.18 7.86 18.34
C ARG A 29 15.38 6.65 19.27
N LEU A 30 15.50 5.44 18.72
CA LEU A 30 15.71 4.24 19.52
C LEU A 30 17.21 4.02 19.83
N PRO A 31 17.56 3.75 21.09
CA PRO A 31 18.93 3.40 21.46
C PRO A 31 19.42 2.18 20.67
N GLY A 32 20.59 2.28 20.06
CA GLY A 32 21.17 1.18 19.28
C GLY A 32 20.69 1.07 17.83
N MET A 33 19.82 1.96 17.35
CA MET A 33 19.50 2.11 15.93
C MET A 33 20.48 3.08 15.25
N GLY A 34 21.59 2.53 14.75
CA GLY A 34 22.55 3.27 13.94
C GLY A 34 22.06 3.52 12.51
N PRO A 35 22.67 4.50 11.80
CA PRO A 35 22.26 4.84 10.43
C PRO A 35 22.34 3.66 9.45
N ALA A 36 23.30 2.74 9.63
CA ALA A 36 23.42 1.55 8.80
C ALA A 36 22.22 0.60 8.96
N ALA A 37 21.82 0.28 10.20
CA ALA A 37 20.67 -0.58 10.46
C ALA A 37 19.35 0.02 9.94
N ILE A 38 19.20 1.35 10.06
CA ILE A 38 18.05 2.05 9.49
C ILE A 38 18.05 1.97 7.97
N LEU A 39 19.20 2.19 7.33
CA LEU A 39 19.34 2.07 5.87
C LEU A 39 19.00 0.65 5.40
N ASP A 40 19.50 -0.38 6.07
CA ASP A 40 19.24 -1.78 5.73
C ASP A 40 17.73 -2.09 5.78
N LEU A 41 17.02 -1.64 6.82
CA LEU A 41 15.56 -1.79 6.89
C LEU A 41 14.84 -1.09 5.73
N LYS A 42 15.30 0.10 5.34
CA LYS A 42 14.70 0.85 4.22
C LYS A 42 14.97 0.17 2.88
N LEU A 43 16.18 -0.35 2.67
CA LEU A 43 16.52 -1.10 1.48
C LEU A 43 15.71 -2.40 1.38
N LEU A 44 15.57 -3.14 2.49
CA LEU A 44 14.76 -4.36 2.53
C LEU A 44 13.28 -4.08 2.21
N ARG A 45 12.72 -2.99 2.74
CA ARG A 45 11.35 -2.57 2.40
C ARG A 45 11.21 -2.31 0.90
N GLU A 46 12.07 -1.47 0.35
CA GLU A 46 12.00 -1.08 -1.06
C GLU A 46 12.20 -2.28 -1.99
N LEU A 47 13.13 -3.18 -1.66
CA LEU A 47 13.33 -4.44 -2.38
C LEU A 47 12.06 -5.31 -2.32
N SER A 48 11.44 -5.46 -1.15
CA SER A 48 10.20 -6.22 -0.98
C SER A 48 9.05 -5.65 -1.83
N VAL A 49 8.89 -4.33 -1.85
CA VAL A 49 7.91 -3.63 -2.69
C VAL A 49 8.17 -3.88 -4.18
N ARG A 50 9.43 -3.77 -4.63
CA ARG A 50 9.81 -4.02 -6.03
C ARG A 50 9.59 -5.47 -6.44
N LEU A 51 10.02 -6.43 -5.63
CA LEU A 51 9.83 -7.86 -5.90
C LEU A 51 8.35 -8.24 -5.95
N SER A 52 7.54 -7.68 -5.05
CA SER A 52 6.10 -7.89 -5.03
C SER A 52 5.46 -7.36 -6.31
N ARG A 53 5.89 -6.19 -6.79
CA ARG A 53 5.46 -5.62 -8.08
C ARG A 53 5.90 -6.43 -9.28
N THR A 54 7.14 -6.92 -9.31
CA THR A 54 7.62 -7.77 -10.42
C THR A 54 6.87 -9.10 -10.48
N THR A 55 6.67 -9.75 -9.34
CA THR A 55 5.87 -10.98 -9.25
C THR A 55 4.44 -10.73 -9.71
N ALA A 56 3.91 -9.58 -9.34
CA ALA A 56 2.61 -9.11 -9.78
C ALA A 56 2.55 -8.87 -11.31
N CYS A 57 3.55 -8.25 -11.92
CA CYS A 57 3.55 -8.09 -13.37
C CYS A 57 3.72 -9.43 -14.12
N ALA A 58 4.38 -10.42 -13.52
CA ALA A 58 4.73 -11.69 -14.17
C ALA A 58 3.69 -12.82 -13.99
N ARG A 59 2.76 -12.69 -13.05
CA ARG A 59 1.73 -13.68 -12.72
C ARG A 59 0.39 -12.99 -12.46
N PRO A 60 -0.76 -13.65 -12.61
CA PRO A 60 -2.05 -13.05 -12.29
C PRO A 60 -2.11 -12.64 -10.81
N VAL A 61 -1.86 -11.35 -10.54
CA VAL A 61 -1.75 -10.73 -9.20
C VAL A 61 -3.01 -10.91 -8.40
N LEU A 62 -4.12 -11.01 -9.10
CA LEU A 62 -5.47 -10.92 -8.55
C LEU A 62 -6.30 -12.14 -8.93
N SER A 63 -5.65 -13.27 -9.19
CA SER A 63 -6.34 -14.56 -9.33
C SER A 63 -7.10 -14.97 -8.06
N SER A 64 -6.82 -14.32 -6.92
CA SER A 64 -7.59 -14.47 -5.69
C SER A 64 -7.53 -13.21 -4.82
N TRP A 65 -8.51 -13.08 -3.92
CA TRP A 65 -8.54 -12.05 -2.88
C TRP A 65 -7.28 -12.02 -2.01
N ASN A 66 -6.72 -13.19 -1.71
CA ASN A 66 -5.50 -13.31 -0.89
C ASN A 66 -4.29 -12.69 -1.60
N ALA A 67 -4.17 -12.89 -2.90
CA ALA A 67 -3.08 -12.32 -3.70
C ALA A 67 -3.19 -10.80 -3.81
N LEU A 68 -4.42 -10.28 -4.01
CA LEU A 68 -4.71 -8.83 -3.94
C LEU A 68 -4.33 -8.24 -2.58
N THR A 69 -4.78 -8.88 -1.50
CA THR A 69 -4.54 -8.42 -0.14
C THR A 69 -3.04 -8.46 0.21
N ALA A 70 -2.32 -9.49 -0.22
CA ALA A 70 -0.87 -9.59 -0.03
C ALA A 70 -0.14 -8.48 -0.78
N TYR A 71 -0.50 -8.24 -2.05
CA TYR A 71 0.04 -7.13 -2.84
C TYR A 71 -0.20 -5.78 -2.15
N ALA A 72 -1.46 -5.49 -1.79
CA ALA A 72 -1.85 -4.24 -1.14
C ALA A 72 -1.17 -4.07 0.23
N ARG A 73 -1.02 -5.14 1.01
CA ARG A 73 -0.28 -5.09 2.29
C ARG A 73 1.17 -4.70 2.08
N THR A 74 1.87 -5.36 1.18
CA THR A 74 3.29 -5.06 0.94
C THR A 74 3.50 -3.67 0.37
N THR A 75 2.61 -3.22 -0.52
CA THR A 75 2.77 -1.94 -1.22
C THR A 75 2.21 -0.74 -0.44
N LEU A 76 1.19 -0.93 0.41
CA LEU A 76 0.39 0.17 0.98
C LEU A 76 0.19 0.14 2.50
N ALA A 77 0.23 -1.02 3.19
CA ALA A 77 -0.25 -1.13 4.58
C ALA A 77 0.44 -0.16 5.53
N HIS A 78 1.73 0.01 5.34
CA HIS A 78 2.58 0.73 6.26
C HIS A 78 3.05 2.06 5.65
N LEU A 79 2.31 2.63 4.69
CA LEU A 79 2.63 3.98 4.23
C LEU A 79 2.14 4.99 5.28
N PRO A 80 2.99 5.97 5.66
CA PRO A 80 2.65 6.94 6.71
C PRO A 80 1.58 7.95 6.26
N ARG A 81 1.28 8.00 4.96
CA ARG A 81 0.30 8.88 4.34
C ARG A 81 -0.79 8.06 3.66
N GLU A 82 -2.01 8.58 3.65
CA GLU A 82 -3.10 8.04 2.84
C GLU A 82 -2.72 8.20 1.37
N GLN A 83 -2.78 7.09 0.64
CA GLN A 83 -2.62 7.06 -0.80
C GLN A 83 -3.85 6.42 -1.41
N PHE A 84 -4.44 7.10 -2.39
CA PHE A 84 -5.45 6.53 -3.27
C PHE A 84 -4.79 6.16 -4.60
N ARG A 85 -4.96 4.92 -5.01
CA ARG A 85 -4.24 4.33 -6.14
C ARG A 85 -5.18 3.55 -7.04
N THR A 86 -4.82 3.49 -8.31
CA THR A 86 -5.49 2.66 -9.31
C THR A 86 -4.55 1.58 -9.81
N LEU A 87 -5.01 0.34 -9.73
CA LEU A 87 -4.39 -0.82 -10.34
C LEU A 87 -5.07 -1.08 -11.69
N PHE A 88 -4.30 -0.99 -12.76
CA PHE A 88 -4.73 -1.23 -14.14
C PHE A 88 -4.35 -2.65 -14.55
N LEU A 89 -5.30 -3.38 -15.13
CA LEU A 89 -5.19 -4.83 -15.32
C LEU A 89 -5.50 -5.25 -16.76
N ASP A 90 -4.87 -6.32 -17.23
CA ASP A 90 -5.23 -6.96 -18.50
C ASP A 90 -6.40 -7.96 -18.35
N ARG A 91 -6.84 -8.58 -19.46
CA ARG A 91 -7.93 -9.59 -19.43
C ARG A 91 -7.61 -10.84 -18.61
N ARG A 92 -6.34 -11.08 -18.27
CA ARG A 92 -5.87 -12.22 -17.47
C ARG A 92 -5.58 -11.80 -16.02
N ASN A 93 -5.99 -10.60 -15.61
CA ASN A 93 -5.75 -10.02 -14.30
C ASN A 93 -4.26 -9.86 -13.94
N HIS A 94 -3.39 -9.67 -14.94
CA HIS A 94 -2.02 -9.19 -14.72
C HIS A 94 -2.03 -7.70 -14.46
N LEU A 95 -1.20 -7.25 -13.51
CA LEU A 95 -1.02 -5.83 -13.24
C LEU A 95 -0.20 -5.19 -14.36
N LEU A 96 -0.87 -4.36 -15.15
CA LEU A 96 -0.24 -3.51 -16.16
C LEU A 96 0.45 -2.32 -15.50
N ARG A 97 -0.26 -1.68 -14.55
CA ARG A 97 0.26 -0.51 -13.85
C ARG A 97 -0.40 -0.31 -12.49
N ASP A 98 0.38 0.19 -11.54
CA ASP A 98 -0.07 0.64 -10.23
C ASP A 98 0.29 2.13 -10.09
N GLU A 99 -0.71 3.00 -10.18
CA GLU A 99 -0.53 4.45 -10.20
C GLU A 99 -1.12 5.12 -8.97
N LEU A 100 -0.36 6.08 -8.42
CA LEU A 100 -0.81 6.97 -7.37
C LEU A 100 -1.70 8.04 -8.00
N VAL A 101 -2.96 8.10 -7.57
CA VAL A 101 -3.96 9.06 -8.07
C VAL A 101 -4.13 10.22 -7.11
N ALA A 102 -4.02 9.97 -5.80
CA ALA A 102 -3.97 11.02 -4.79
C ALA A 102 -3.10 10.63 -3.59
N ASP A 103 -2.43 11.62 -2.98
CA ASP A 103 -1.58 11.47 -1.81
C ASP A 103 -1.93 12.55 -0.76
N GLY A 104 -2.23 12.11 0.46
CA GLY A 104 -2.76 12.93 1.55
C GLY A 104 -4.17 12.53 1.94
N THR A 105 -4.78 13.26 2.87
CA THR A 105 -6.15 12.99 3.31
C THR A 105 -7.10 12.98 2.12
N VAL A 106 -7.84 11.88 1.94
CA VAL A 106 -8.83 11.68 0.85
C VAL A 106 -9.80 12.87 0.73
N ASP A 107 -10.01 13.62 1.82
CA ASP A 107 -10.86 14.81 1.88
C ASP A 107 -10.40 16.00 1.02
N HIS A 108 -9.13 16.08 0.55
CA HIS A 108 -8.61 17.28 -0.13
C HIS A 108 -8.00 17.05 -1.51
N ALA A 109 -7.87 15.81 -1.97
CA ALA A 109 -7.36 15.51 -3.30
C ALA A 109 -8.49 14.96 -4.20
N PRO A 110 -9.04 15.76 -5.13
CA PRO A 110 -10.13 15.32 -5.97
C PRO A 110 -9.67 14.20 -6.92
N VAL A 111 -10.28 13.02 -6.75
CA VAL A 111 -10.17 11.92 -7.70
C VAL A 111 -11.10 12.21 -8.87
N TYR A 112 -10.57 12.27 -10.09
CA TYR A 112 -11.35 12.53 -11.30
C TYR A 112 -11.54 11.22 -12.09
N PRO A 113 -12.74 10.59 -12.08
CA PRO A 113 -12.97 9.35 -12.79
C PRO A 113 -12.63 9.41 -14.29
N ARG A 114 -12.85 10.57 -14.94
CA ARG A 114 -12.48 10.77 -16.35
C ARG A 114 -10.98 10.55 -16.61
N GLU A 115 -10.11 10.94 -15.67
CA GLU A 115 -8.66 10.80 -15.83
C GLU A 115 -8.25 9.34 -15.63
N ILE A 116 -8.89 8.65 -14.68
CA ILE A 116 -8.69 7.21 -14.47
C ILE A 116 -9.13 6.43 -15.71
N ILE A 117 -10.28 6.74 -16.29
CA ILE A 117 -10.80 6.08 -17.49
C ILE A 117 -9.91 6.38 -18.70
N ARG A 118 -9.53 7.65 -18.92
CA ARG A 118 -8.56 8.01 -19.97
C ARG A 118 -7.29 7.19 -19.84
N ARG A 119 -6.76 7.09 -18.62
CA ARG A 119 -5.56 6.32 -18.33
C ARG A 119 -5.73 4.83 -18.57
N ALA A 120 -6.89 4.27 -18.24
CA ALA A 120 -7.24 2.89 -18.52
C ALA A 120 -7.18 2.58 -20.02
N LEU A 121 -7.72 3.48 -20.85
CA LEU A 121 -7.70 3.34 -22.30
C LEU A 121 -6.27 3.44 -22.85
N GLU A 122 -5.46 4.38 -22.38
CA GLU A 122 -4.04 4.51 -22.77
C GLU A 122 -3.23 3.25 -22.47
N LEU A 123 -3.52 2.60 -21.34
CA LEU A 123 -2.86 1.37 -20.94
C LEU A 123 -3.49 0.12 -21.55
N SER A 124 -4.56 0.24 -22.36
CA SER A 124 -5.36 -0.88 -22.84
C SER A 124 -5.83 -1.81 -21.72
N ALA A 125 -6.13 -1.23 -20.55
CA ALA A 125 -6.60 -1.96 -19.38
C ALA A 125 -8.01 -2.52 -19.64
N SER A 126 -8.21 -3.76 -19.23
CA SER A 126 -9.49 -4.48 -19.31
C SER A 126 -10.29 -4.40 -18.01
N SER A 127 -9.63 -4.14 -16.89
CA SER A 127 -10.26 -3.91 -15.59
C SER A 127 -9.42 -2.97 -14.73
N LEU A 128 -10.06 -2.43 -13.68
CA LEU A 128 -9.50 -1.46 -12.76
C LEU A 128 -9.79 -1.89 -11.33
N ILE A 129 -8.87 -1.61 -10.41
CA ILE A 129 -9.12 -1.69 -8.98
C ILE A 129 -8.66 -0.40 -8.32
N LEU A 130 -9.54 0.20 -7.53
CA LEU A 130 -9.24 1.37 -6.71
C LEU A 130 -8.93 0.91 -5.30
N VAL A 131 -7.78 1.33 -4.76
CA VAL A 131 -7.34 0.98 -3.41
C VAL A 131 -6.83 2.20 -2.67
N HIS A 132 -7.11 2.27 -1.37
CA HIS A 132 -6.45 3.23 -0.50
C HIS A 132 -6.13 2.67 0.88
N ASN A 133 -5.04 3.15 1.48
CA ASN A 133 -4.64 2.82 2.85
C ASN A 133 -5.12 3.91 3.82
N HIS A 134 -5.37 3.50 5.06
CA HIS A 134 -5.61 4.41 6.19
C HIS A 134 -4.47 4.26 7.21
N PRO A 135 -3.53 5.24 7.31
CA PRO A 135 -2.54 5.32 8.37
C PRO A 135 -3.24 5.71 9.68
N THR A 136 -3.90 4.74 10.31
CA THR A 136 -4.46 4.77 11.67
C THR A 136 -5.02 6.13 12.13
N ARG A 137 -6.25 6.45 11.72
CA ARG A 137 -7.18 7.29 12.48
C ARG A 137 -8.50 6.55 12.65
N SER A 138 -9.14 6.82 13.78
CA SER A 138 -10.35 6.16 14.27
C SER A 138 -11.47 6.03 13.23
N ASN A 139 -12.12 4.87 13.32
CA ASN A 139 -13.36 4.42 12.71
C ASN A 139 -14.44 5.50 12.46
N ARG A 140 -14.32 6.31 11.41
CA ARG A 140 -15.44 7.06 10.82
C ARG A 140 -15.38 7.02 9.30
N SER A 141 -15.90 5.93 8.75
CA SER A 141 -16.18 5.75 7.33
C SER A 141 -17.23 6.76 6.86
N ARG A 142 -16.89 7.59 5.86
CA ARG A 142 -17.88 8.18 4.94
C ARG A 142 -17.65 7.54 3.58
N TRP A 143 -18.45 6.52 3.31
CA TRP A 143 -18.49 5.81 2.04
C TRP A 143 -18.98 6.75 0.94
N ILE A 144 -18.25 6.83 -0.17
CA ILE A 144 -18.81 7.30 -1.45
C ILE A 144 -19.01 6.05 -2.31
N THR A 145 -20.22 5.48 -2.25
CA THR A 145 -20.67 4.43 -3.17
C THR A 145 -20.92 5.02 -4.56
N HIS A 146 -20.16 4.62 -5.57
CA HIS A 146 -20.66 4.50 -6.94
C HIS A 146 -20.90 3.01 -7.21
N LYS A 147 -22.14 2.67 -7.60
CA LYS A 147 -22.57 1.29 -7.85
C LYS A 147 -21.76 0.66 -8.98
N HIS A 148 -20.80 -0.20 -8.63
CA HIS A 148 -20.37 -1.40 -9.38
C HIS A 148 -19.24 -2.21 -8.69
N ALA A 149 -18.75 -1.80 -7.51
CA ALA A 149 -17.91 -2.65 -6.68
C ALA A 149 -18.74 -3.31 -5.56
N GLU A 150 -18.93 -4.62 -5.65
CA GLU A 150 -19.38 -5.40 -4.50
C GLU A 150 -18.38 -5.22 -3.35
N SER A 151 -18.83 -4.53 -2.30
CA SER A 151 -18.09 -4.40 -1.04
C SER A 151 -17.98 -5.78 -0.40
N LEU A 152 -16.87 -6.47 -0.65
CA LEU A 152 -16.60 -7.79 -0.11
C LEU A 152 -15.14 -7.86 0.35
N GLY A 153 -14.86 -7.33 1.54
CA GLY A 153 -13.55 -7.48 2.16
C GLY A 153 -13.38 -6.71 3.47
N ASN A 154 -13.58 -7.39 4.61
CA ASN A 154 -13.50 -6.87 5.97
C ASN A 154 -12.03 -6.62 6.43
N SER A 155 -11.24 -5.86 5.65
CA SER A 155 -9.87 -5.49 6.01
C SER A 155 -9.86 -4.15 6.74
N ARG A 156 -9.48 -4.14 8.02
CA ARG A 156 -9.42 -2.91 8.85
C ARG A 156 -8.34 -1.90 8.44
N ILE A 157 -7.60 -2.17 7.35
CA ILE A 157 -6.40 -1.43 6.93
C ILE A 157 -6.62 -0.73 5.57
N PHE A 158 -7.54 -1.23 4.73
CA PHE A 158 -7.74 -0.76 3.36
C PHE A 158 -9.21 -0.70 2.99
N SER A 159 -9.56 0.21 2.09
CA SER A 159 -10.85 0.13 1.38
C SER A 159 -10.62 -0.09 -0.11
N LEU A 160 -11.54 -0.82 -0.72
CA LEU A 160 -11.67 -0.97 -2.17
C LEU A 160 -12.95 -0.27 -2.62
N ALA A 161 -12.85 0.53 -3.67
CA ALA A 161 -13.94 1.31 -4.25
C ALA A 161 -14.26 0.85 -5.67
#